data_AF-A0A7Y5L7P4-F1
#
_entry.id   AF-A0A7Y5L7P4-F1
#
_cell.length_a   1.000
_cell.length_b   1.000
_cell.length_c   1.000
_cell.angle_alpha   90.00
_cell.angle_beta   90.00
_cell.angle_gamma   90.00
#
_symmetry.space_group_name_H-M   'P 1'
#
loop_
_entity.id
_entity.type
_entity.pdbx_description
1 polymer ?
#
loop_
_entity_poly.entity_id
_entity_poly.type
_entity_poly.pdbx_seq_one_letter_code
_entity_poly.pdbx_strand_id
1 'polypeptide(L)'
;MPIKKLFLLLLPFAVLLVQACSEPQEAPTAPQNEVDVHGAGWMNPSSANFHGKVLAQQNYNSEGCRECHGNQYDGGIVKSSCKACHTTFPHPEGWMSAGNQSFHGKVLAGQNYRLTECAACHGTQFDGGTSGVSCRTCHATYPHAEGWLDPSSATNHGALLAAQNYNAQECQTCHGTDLSGGTSGVSCKKCHASYPHPENFVAGPASHFVFLRDNSYDLNSCKSCHGQDYSVVKESTSCLTCHAQQGGPEACNLCHGNASGDATVLINAAPPEGLDGETSPTEPAVGAHTAHFNFFDFLSTEQVCQECHVVPNNFFAPTHIDGNNRVEPALDGPLANFVTEGGSRVPNGSYDANVNTCANTYCHGNWGLRRSQSSNDFIFTAEVMTGNAAAPSWVTPGSVACGACHGLPPTGHVQHSLSSCTICHQGVIDAFGRITDKTKHINGKVNVFGMEYPMY
;
A
#
# COMPACT_ATOMS: atom_id res chain seq x y z
N MET A 1 51.85 -57.01 23.30
CA MET A 1 51.08 -57.64 24.38
C MET A 1 49.69 -57.98 23.83
N PRO A 2 49.43 -59.27 23.51
CA PRO A 2 48.38 -59.69 22.56
C PRO A 2 47.48 -60.83 23.12
N ILE A 3 46.73 -61.50 22.24
CA ILE A 3 46.20 -62.90 22.34
C ILE A 3 44.81 -62.98 23.03
N LYS A 4 43.74 -63.52 22.42
CA LYS A 4 43.49 -64.89 21.89
C LYS A 4 42.55 -64.80 20.67
N LYS A 5 42.89 -65.21 19.44
CA LYS A 5 43.08 -66.59 18.91
C LYS A 5 41.97 -67.56 19.32
N LEU A 6 41.06 -67.86 18.40
CA LEU A 6 40.45 -69.20 18.31
C LEU A 6 40.81 -69.80 16.96
N PHE A 7 41.55 -70.89 17.05
CA PHE A 7 42.05 -71.75 15.99
C PHE A 7 41.04 -72.90 15.79
N LEU A 8 40.67 -73.20 14.55
CA LEU A 8 40.23 -74.52 14.10
C LEU A 8 40.16 -74.48 12.57
N LEU A 9 40.68 -75.40 11.75
CA LEU A 9 41.66 -76.48 11.84
C LEU A 9 41.80 -76.90 10.36
N LEU A 10 43.04 -77.03 9.89
CA LEU A 10 43.47 -77.61 8.59
C LEU A 10 42.85 -79.02 8.38
N LEU A 11 42.67 -79.67 7.21
CA LEU A 11 43.45 -79.81 5.95
C LEU A 11 42.63 -80.78 5.02
N PRO A 12 43.12 -81.25 3.85
CA PRO A 12 42.60 -81.00 2.50
C PRO A 12 41.86 -82.18 1.85
N PHE A 13 41.22 -81.97 0.70
CA PHE A 13 41.12 -83.02 -0.32
C PHE A 13 41.20 -82.41 -1.73
N ALA A 14 42.37 -82.58 -2.34
CA ALA A 14 42.56 -82.43 -3.77
C ALA A 14 42.13 -83.74 -4.45
N VAL A 15 41.18 -83.68 -5.39
CA VAL A 15 41.05 -84.67 -6.46
C VAL A 15 40.67 -83.95 -7.75
N LEU A 16 41.50 -84.19 -8.76
CA LEU A 16 41.43 -83.76 -10.14
C LEU A 16 40.15 -84.22 -10.86
N LEU A 17 39.74 -83.46 -11.88
CA LEU A 17 39.40 -83.88 -13.27
C LEU A 17 38.97 -82.61 -14.05
N VAL A 18 39.88 -81.94 -14.78
CA VAL A 18 40.16 -82.09 -16.22
C VAL A 18 38.99 -81.66 -17.13
N GLN A 19 39.30 -80.72 -18.03
CA GLN A 19 38.60 -80.33 -19.28
C GLN A 19 37.32 -79.48 -19.20
N ALA A 20 37.48 -78.16 -19.39
CA ALA A 20 36.92 -77.39 -20.52
C ALA A 20 37.11 -75.88 -20.27
N CYS A 21 38.26 -75.33 -20.66
CA CYS A 21 38.34 -73.91 -20.98
C CYS A 21 37.85 -73.78 -22.43
N SER A 22 36.58 -73.44 -22.64
CA SER A 22 36.18 -72.86 -23.92
C SER A 22 36.79 -71.47 -23.99
N GLU A 23 37.62 -71.23 -25.01
CA GLU A 23 38.10 -69.92 -25.40
C GLU A 23 36.95 -68.90 -25.40
N PRO A 24 37.19 -67.61 -25.09
CA PRO A 24 36.17 -66.59 -25.25
C PRO A 24 35.77 -66.60 -26.72
N GLN A 25 34.55 -67.04 -26.98
CA GLN A 25 34.01 -67.07 -28.31
C GLN A 25 33.98 -65.62 -28.81
N GLU A 26 34.87 -65.30 -29.74
CA GLU A 26 34.74 -64.09 -30.53
C GLU A 26 33.31 -64.07 -31.08
N ALA A 27 32.62 -62.95 -30.86
CA ALA A 27 31.30 -62.74 -31.39
C ALA A 27 31.32 -63.08 -32.89
N PRO A 28 30.33 -63.81 -33.42
CA PRO A 28 30.31 -64.10 -34.84
C PRO A 28 30.34 -62.76 -35.58
N THR A 29 31.40 -62.49 -36.35
CA THR A 29 31.39 -61.44 -37.36
C THR A 29 30.44 -61.90 -38.47
N ALA A 30 29.14 -61.79 -38.19
CA ALA A 30 28.15 -61.70 -39.23
C ALA A 30 28.49 -60.45 -40.06
N PRO A 31 28.36 -60.49 -41.39
CA PRO A 31 28.36 -59.25 -42.14
C PRO A 31 27.27 -58.38 -41.54
N GLN A 32 27.65 -57.19 -41.05
CA GLN A 32 26.69 -56.14 -40.73
C GLN A 32 26.06 -55.74 -42.07
N ASN A 33 25.06 -56.50 -42.51
CA ASN A 33 24.05 -55.96 -43.37
C ASN A 33 23.41 -54.87 -42.52
N GLU A 34 23.83 -53.62 -42.73
CA GLU A 34 23.05 -52.44 -42.34
C GLU A 34 21.69 -52.61 -43.03
N VAL A 35 20.76 -53.27 -42.35
CA VAL A 35 19.36 -53.21 -42.71
C VAL A 35 18.97 -51.77 -42.38
N ASP A 36 18.94 -50.93 -43.40
CA ASP A 36 18.39 -49.58 -43.27
C ASP A 36 16.89 -49.70 -43.01
N VAL A 37 16.55 -49.84 -41.73
CA VAL A 37 15.17 -49.90 -41.24
C VAL A 37 14.47 -48.54 -41.32
N HIS A 38 15.23 -47.47 -41.60
CA HIS A 38 14.72 -46.10 -41.69
C HIS A 38 14.96 -45.55 -43.10
N GLY A 39 14.00 -45.77 -43.99
CA GLY A 39 14.11 -45.35 -45.40
C GLY A 39 14.52 -43.88 -45.61
N ALA A 40 14.99 -43.59 -46.83
CA ALA A 40 15.58 -42.29 -47.18
C ALA A 40 14.76 -41.07 -46.70
N GLY A 41 15.46 -40.12 -46.07
CA GLY A 41 14.88 -38.87 -45.58
C GLY A 41 14.33 -38.92 -44.15
N TRP A 42 14.58 -39.98 -43.37
CA TRP A 42 14.13 -40.12 -41.97
C TRP A 42 14.47 -38.94 -41.05
N MET A 43 15.65 -38.31 -41.26
CA MET A 43 16.11 -37.16 -40.49
C MET A 43 15.85 -35.79 -41.15
N ASN A 44 15.20 -35.76 -42.33
CA ASN A 44 14.91 -34.52 -43.05
C ASN A 44 13.45 -34.09 -42.80
N PRO A 45 13.17 -32.97 -42.08
CA PRO A 45 11.82 -32.52 -41.76
C PRO A 45 10.92 -32.28 -42.99
N SER A 46 11.52 -31.95 -44.13
CA SER A 46 10.80 -31.75 -45.40
C SER A 46 10.40 -33.06 -46.07
N SER A 47 11.00 -34.18 -45.70
CA SER A 47 10.67 -35.51 -46.25
C SER A 47 9.28 -35.98 -45.84
N ALA A 48 8.63 -36.76 -46.71
CA ALA A 48 7.43 -37.51 -46.35
C ALA A 48 7.73 -38.63 -45.34
N ASN A 49 8.94 -39.19 -45.39
CA ASN A 49 9.43 -40.25 -44.49
C ASN A 49 10.05 -39.70 -43.19
N PHE A 50 9.90 -38.40 -42.90
CA PHE A 50 10.45 -37.82 -41.68
C PHE A 50 9.86 -38.51 -40.44
N HIS A 51 10.72 -38.90 -39.49
CA HIS A 51 10.33 -39.68 -38.31
C HIS A 51 9.17 -39.02 -37.52
N GLY A 52 9.15 -37.69 -37.42
CA GLY A 52 8.05 -36.97 -36.75
C GLY A 52 6.70 -37.16 -37.43
N LYS A 53 6.66 -37.23 -38.78
CA LYS A 53 5.41 -37.48 -39.53
C LYS A 53 4.98 -38.95 -39.43
N VAL A 54 5.93 -39.87 -39.43
CA VAL A 54 5.67 -41.30 -39.25
C VAL A 54 5.11 -41.57 -37.85
N LEU A 55 5.73 -41.01 -36.81
CA LEU A 55 5.22 -41.10 -35.45
C LEU A 55 3.83 -40.47 -35.30
N ALA A 56 3.58 -39.32 -35.93
CA ALA A 56 2.23 -38.71 -35.91
C ALA A 56 1.15 -39.64 -36.50
N GLN A 57 1.45 -40.37 -37.58
CA GLN A 57 0.53 -41.37 -38.16
C GLN A 57 0.29 -42.57 -37.23
N GLN A 58 1.22 -42.84 -36.32
CA GLN A 58 1.14 -43.90 -35.30
C GLN A 58 0.63 -43.38 -33.95
N ASN A 59 0.00 -42.20 -33.91
CA ASN A 59 -0.45 -41.53 -32.67
C ASN A 59 0.70 -41.36 -31.66
N TYR A 60 1.90 -41.07 -32.16
CA TYR A 60 3.13 -40.93 -31.39
C TYR A 60 3.53 -42.17 -30.57
N ASN A 61 3.01 -43.35 -30.92
CA ASN A 61 3.45 -44.62 -30.32
C ASN A 61 4.88 -44.92 -30.76
N SER A 62 5.80 -44.95 -29.80
CA SER A 62 7.24 -45.21 -30.00
C SER A 62 7.71 -46.48 -29.28
N GLU A 63 6.79 -47.31 -28.75
CA GLU A 63 7.15 -48.51 -27.97
C GLU A 63 8.00 -49.48 -28.79
N GLY A 64 7.64 -49.71 -30.06
CA GLY A 64 8.40 -50.59 -30.96
C GLY A 64 9.84 -50.12 -31.24
N CYS A 65 10.14 -48.83 -31.06
CA CYS A 65 11.50 -48.32 -31.27
C CYS A 65 12.47 -48.71 -30.14
N ARG A 66 11.96 -49.11 -28.96
CA ARG A 66 12.78 -49.45 -27.78
C ARG A 66 13.66 -50.67 -28.01
N GLU A 67 13.21 -51.61 -28.86
CA GLU A 67 13.95 -52.84 -29.17
C GLU A 67 15.37 -52.54 -29.68
N CYS A 68 15.52 -51.48 -30.47
CA CYS A 68 16.81 -51.08 -31.04
C CYS A 68 17.42 -49.86 -30.33
N HIS A 69 16.60 -48.87 -29.96
CA HIS A 69 17.08 -47.59 -29.41
C HIS A 69 17.18 -47.57 -27.87
N GLY A 70 16.88 -48.69 -27.22
CA GLY A 70 16.94 -48.86 -25.77
C GLY A 70 15.65 -48.42 -25.07
N ASN A 71 15.43 -48.97 -23.87
CA ASN A 71 14.22 -48.70 -23.08
C ASN A 71 14.03 -47.22 -22.72
N GLN A 72 15.11 -46.44 -22.74
CA GLN A 72 15.11 -45.01 -22.44
C GLN A 72 15.40 -44.15 -23.67
N TYR A 73 15.41 -44.73 -24.87
CA TYR A 73 15.73 -44.05 -26.14
C TYR A 73 17.08 -43.31 -26.13
N ASP A 74 18.02 -43.80 -25.31
CA ASP A 74 19.37 -43.28 -25.08
C ASP A 74 20.40 -43.85 -26.09
N GLY A 75 19.92 -44.61 -27.08
CA GLY A 75 20.71 -45.06 -28.22
C GLY A 75 20.76 -46.57 -28.36
N GLY A 76 20.56 -47.32 -27.29
CA GLY A 76 20.49 -48.78 -27.30
C GLY A 76 21.63 -49.44 -28.07
N ILE A 77 21.31 -50.49 -28.83
CA ILE A 77 22.29 -51.23 -29.64
C ILE A 77 22.74 -50.47 -30.89
N VAL A 78 21.95 -49.49 -31.35
CA VAL A 78 22.21 -48.70 -32.57
C VAL A 78 22.94 -47.37 -32.30
N LYS A 79 23.23 -47.05 -31.04
CA LYS A 79 23.93 -45.84 -30.57
C LYS A 79 23.34 -44.50 -31.05
N SER A 80 22.09 -44.50 -31.50
CA SER A 80 21.38 -43.32 -32.01
C SER A 80 20.27 -42.91 -31.06
N SER A 81 20.49 -41.85 -30.28
CA SER A 81 19.58 -41.44 -29.22
C SER A 81 18.57 -40.39 -29.70
N CYS A 82 17.28 -40.61 -29.39
CA CYS A 82 16.25 -39.59 -29.55
C CYS A 82 16.56 -38.35 -28.68
N LYS A 83 17.20 -38.57 -27.53
CA LYS A 83 17.58 -37.54 -26.55
C LYS A 83 18.65 -36.57 -27.04
N ALA A 84 19.34 -36.91 -28.13
CA ALA A 84 20.29 -35.99 -28.75
C ALA A 84 19.59 -34.77 -29.39
N CYS A 85 18.32 -34.91 -29.80
CA CYS A 85 17.54 -33.84 -30.41
C CYS A 85 16.27 -33.48 -29.63
N HIS A 86 15.73 -34.41 -28.83
CA HIS A 86 14.50 -34.23 -28.06
C HIS A 86 14.76 -34.34 -26.55
N THR A 87 14.46 -33.29 -25.81
CA THR A 87 14.73 -33.23 -24.36
C THR A 87 13.74 -34.06 -23.54
N THR A 88 12.50 -34.18 -24.02
CA THR A 88 11.36 -34.70 -23.26
C THR A 88 10.57 -35.78 -23.98
N PHE A 89 10.81 -35.98 -25.28
CA PHE A 89 10.12 -36.97 -26.10
C PHE A 89 11.12 -38.02 -26.66
N PRO A 90 10.76 -39.32 -26.72
CA PRO A 90 9.55 -39.92 -26.16
C PRO A 90 9.47 -39.82 -24.63
N HIS A 91 8.26 -39.64 -24.11
CA HIS A 91 8.08 -39.53 -22.66
C HIS A 91 8.57 -40.83 -21.97
N PRO A 92 9.43 -40.72 -20.94
CA PRO A 92 9.93 -41.89 -20.20
C PRO A 92 8.80 -42.60 -19.44
N GLU A 93 9.07 -43.84 -19.03
CA GLU A 93 8.14 -44.60 -18.19
C GLU A 93 7.84 -43.86 -16.87
N GLY A 94 6.58 -43.88 -16.46
CA GLY A 94 6.13 -43.18 -15.25
C GLY A 94 5.90 -41.67 -15.40
N TRP A 95 5.89 -41.13 -16.63
CA TRP A 95 5.62 -39.71 -16.92
C TRP A 95 4.33 -39.16 -16.28
N MET A 96 3.29 -39.98 -16.18
CA MET A 96 2.00 -39.62 -15.56
C MET A 96 1.88 -40.04 -14.10
N SER A 97 2.93 -40.61 -13.49
CA SER A 97 2.89 -41.14 -12.13
C SER A 97 3.61 -40.20 -11.16
N ALA A 98 2.86 -39.50 -10.30
CA ALA A 98 3.39 -38.47 -9.40
C ALA A 98 4.60 -38.89 -8.53
N GLY A 99 4.65 -40.16 -8.11
CA GLY A 99 5.75 -40.72 -7.33
C GLY A 99 7.05 -40.95 -8.12
N ASN A 100 6.98 -41.01 -9.46
CA ASN A 100 8.14 -41.31 -10.30
C ASN A 100 9.08 -40.09 -10.41
N GLN A 101 10.38 -40.31 -10.61
CA GLN A 101 11.35 -39.23 -10.83
C GLN A 101 11.13 -38.53 -12.16
N SER A 102 10.64 -39.26 -13.16
CA SER A 102 10.33 -38.78 -14.50
C SER A 102 8.93 -38.17 -14.63
N PHE A 103 8.22 -37.95 -13.51
CA PHE A 103 6.90 -37.34 -13.51
C PHE A 103 6.93 -35.96 -14.17
N HIS A 104 5.99 -35.69 -15.08
CA HIS A 104 5.96 -34.44 -15.85
C HIS A 104 6.00 -33.18 -14.97
N GLY A 105 5.36 -33.18 -13.80
CA GLY A 105 5.42 -32.06 -12.86
C GLY A 105 6.83 -31.76 -12.34
N LYS A 106 7.66 -32.79 -12.12
CA LYS A 106 9.07 -32.63 -11.71
C LYS A 106 9.94 -32.13 -12.87
N VAL A 107 9.66 -32.62 -14.08
CA VAL A 107 10.36 -32.19 -15.30
C VAL A 107 10.05 -30.72 -15.59
N LEU A 108 8.79 -30.31 -15.52
CA LEU A 108 8.37 -28.92 -15.68
C LEU A 108 8.99 -28.01 -14.61
N ALA A 109 9.06 -28.45 -13.35
CA ALA A 109 9.75 -27.70 -12.31
C ALA A 109 11.23 -27.45 -12.65
N GLY A 110 11.94 -28.46 -13.19
CA GLY A 110 13.31 -28.31 -13.69
C GLY A 110 13.46 -27.37 -14.89
N GLN A 111 12.38 -27.13 -15.64
CA GLN A 111 12.32 -26.21 -16.77
C GLN A 111 11.77 -24.82 -16.39
N ASN A 112 11.60 -24.51 -15.10
CA ASN A 112 10.92 -23.31 -14.61
C ASN A 112 9.50 -23.15 -15.21
N TYR A 113 8.79 -24.27 -15.35
CA TYR A 113 7.42 -24.33 -15.88
C TYR A 113 7.27 -23.74 -17.29
N ARG A 114 8.33 -23.77 -18.10
CA ARG A 114 8.30 -23.37 -19.52
C ARG A 114 7.69 -24.48 -20.37
N LEU A 115 6.65 -24.14 -21.15
CA LEU A 115 5.90 -25.10 -21.97
C LEU A 115 6.13 -24.94 -23.48
N THR A 116 7.07 -24.09 -23.89
CA THR A 116 7.29 -23.73 -25.30
C THR A 116 7.52 -24.96 -26.18
N GLU A 117 8.30 -25.94 -25.72
CA GLU A 117 8.57 -27.17 -26.47
C GLU A 117 7.37 -28.12 -26.50
N CYS A 118 6.53 -28.10 -25.45
CA CYS A 118 5.35 -28.96 -25.33
C CYS A 118 4.23 -28.53 -26.29
N ALA A 119 4.10 -27.23 -26.56
CA ALA A 119 3.06 -26.67 -27.42
C ALA A 119 3.10 -27.22 -28.86
N ALA A 120 4.28 -27.67 -29.32
CA ALA A 120 4.46 -28.24 -30.65
C ALA A 120 3.57 -29.48 -30.89
N CYS A 121 3.34 -30.29 -29.86
CA CYS A 121 2.52 -31.50 -29.95
C CYS A 121 1.18 -31.35 -29.21
N HIS A 122 1.17 -30.66 -28.07
CA HIS A 122 0.00 -30.52 -27.20
C HIS A 122 -0.91 -29.33 -27.54
N GLY A 123 -0.52 -28.52 -28.54
CA GLY A 123 -1.25 -27.33 -28.96
C GLY A 123 -0.82 -26.09 -28.17
N THR A 124 -0.99 -24.91 -28.76
CA THR A 124 -0.63 -23.62 -28.12
C THR A 124 -1.48 -23.31 -26.89
N GLN A 125 -2.69 -23.87 -26.81
CA GLN A 125 -3.59 -23.75 -25.66
C GLN A 125 -3.54 -24.97 -24.73
N PHE A 126 -2.68 -25.95 -25.03
CA PHE A 126 -2.51 -27.20 -24.28
C PHE A 126 -3.80 -28.00 -24.09
N ASP A 127 -4.68 -27.92 -25.08
CA ASP A 127 -5.98 -28.57 -25.19
C ASP A 127 -5.93 -29.92 -25.92
N GLY A 128 -4.74 -30.42 -26.24
CA GLY A 128 -4.50 -31.74 -26.81
C GLY A 128 -3.69 -31.71 -28.09
N GLY A 129 -3.84 -30.66 -28.89
CA GLY A 129 -3.13 -30.49 -30.16
C GLY A 129 -3.14 -31.75 -31.03
N THR A 130 -1.99 -32.09 -31.61
CA THR A 130 -1.83 -33.32 -32.40
C THR A 130 -1.65 -34.57 -31.53
N SER A 131 -1.26 -34.41 -30.27
CA SER A 131 -1.05 -35.53 -29.33
C SER A 131 -2.35 -36.13 -28.79
N GLY A 132 -3.45 -35.37 -28.81
CA GLY A 132 -4.73 -35.73 -28.19
C GLY A 132 -4.75 -35.66 -26.65
N VAL A 133 -3.64 -35.30 -25.99
CA VAL A 133 -3.51 -35.25 -24.52
C VAL A 133 -3.55 -33.80 -24.03
N SER A 134 -4.63 -33.43 -23.34
CA SER A 134 -4.85 -32.07 -22.79
C SER A 134 -4.35 -31.94 -21.37
N CYS A 135 -3.61 -30.86 -21.07
CA CYS A 135 -3.21 -30.52 -19.70
C CYS A 135 -4.44 -30.13 -18.86
N ARG A 136 -5.45 -29.54 -19.50
CA ARG A 136 -6.63 -28.97 -18.85
C ARG A 136 -7.60 -30.02 -18.31
N THR A 137 -7.46 -31.28 -18.73
CA THR A 137 -8.23 -32.39 -18.18
C THR A 137 -7.88 -32.67 -16.72
N CYS A 138 -6.64 -32.38 -16.30
CA CYS A 138 -6.19 -32.58 -14.93
C CYS A 138 -5.87 -31.28 -14.19
N HIS A 139 -5.46 -30.23 -14.91
CA HIS A 139 -5.11 -28.94 -14.33
C HIS A 139 -6.13 -27.87 -14.71
N ALA A 140 -6.87 -27.35 -13.73
CA ALA A 140 -7.91 -26.35 -13.97
C ALA A 140 -7.33 -24.99 -14.38
N THR A 141 -6.26 -24.56 -13.70
CA THR A 141 -5.75 -23.17 -13.80
C THR A 141 -4.46 -23.06 -14.60
N TYR A 142 -3.64 -24.11 -14.63
CA TYR A 142 -2.38 -24.15 -15.38
C TYR A 142 -2.50 -25.08 -16.59
N PRO A 143 -2.02 -24.71 -17.78
CA PRO A 143 -1.38 -23.44 -18.11
C PRO A 143 -2.37 -22.28 -18.09
N HIS A 144 -1.94 -21.13 -17.58
CA HIS A 144 -2.78 -19.94 -17.50
C HIS A 144 -3.32 -19.59 -18.90
N ALA A 145 -4.59 -19.19 -18.96
CA ALA A 145 -5.23 -18.82 -20.22
C ALA A 145 -4.57 -17.58 -20.84
N GLU A 146 -4.76 -17.39 -22.14
CA GLU A 146 -4.41 -16.13 -22.79
C GLU A 146 -5.17 -14.96 -22.15
N GLY A 147 -4.51 -13.79 -22.04
CA GLY A 147 -5.07 -12.63 -21.35
C GLY A 147 -5.03 -12.71 -19.82
N TRP A 148 -4.34 -13.69 -19.21
CA TRP A 148 -4.27 -13.87 -17.75
C TRP A 148 -3.89 -12.60 -16.96
N LEU A 149 -2.98 -11.79 -17.50
CA LEU A 149 -2.50 -10.56 -16.87
C LEU A 149 -3.24 -9.30 -17.33
N ASP A 150 -4.17 -9.42 -18.27
CA ASP A 150 -4.96 -8.31 -18.79
C ASP A 150 -6.22 -8.12 -17.93
N PRO A 151 -6.34 -7.02 -17.15
CA PRO A 151 -7.50 -6.79 -16.30
C PRO A 151 -8.84 -6.70 -17.05
N SER A 152 -8.81 -6.44 -18.36
CA SER A 152 -10.01 -6.39 -19.20
C SER A 152 -10.45 -7.76 -19.72
N SER A 153 -9.60 -8.78 -19.63
CA SER A 153 -9.93 -10.13 -20.11
C SER A 153 -10.91 -10.83 -19.17
N ALA A 154 -11.95 -11.48 -19.69
CA ALA A 154 -12.89 -12.27 -18.88
C ALA A 154 -12.22 -13.48 -18.18
N THR A 155 -11.05 -13.90 -18.64
CA THR A 155 -10.28 -15.04 -18.10
C THR A 155 -9.08 -14.61 -17.25
N ASN A 156 -9.01 -13.34 -16.85
CA ASN A 156 -7.90 -12.82 -16.05
C ASN A 156 -7.89 -13.37 -14.62
N HIS A 157 -6.74 -13.29 -13.96
CA HIS A 157 -6.55 -13.80 -12.60
C HIS A 157 -7.46 -13.14 -11.56
N GLY A 158 -7.77 -11.85 -11.70
CA GLY A 158 -8.70 -11.13 -10.84
C GLY A 158 -10.14 -11.63 -10.98
N ALA A 159 -10.60 -11.90 -12.21
CA ALA A 159 -11.91 -12.48 -12.46
C ALA A 159 -12.03 -13.90 -11.88
N LEU A 160 -10.97 -14.72 -12.03
CA LEU A 160 -10.91 -16.05 -11.41
C LEU A 160 -10.95 -15.95 -9.89
N LEU A 161 -10.10 -15.10 -9.30
CA LEU A 161 -10.06 -14.90 -7.85
C LEU A 161 -11.42 -14.42 -7.34
N ALA A 162 -12.06 -13.46 -8.00
CA ALA A 162 -13.40 -13.00 -7.61
C ALA A 162 -14.42 -14.15 -7.58
N ALA A 163 -14.41 -15.05 -8.58
CA ALA A 163 -15.27 -16.25 -8.60
C ALA A 163 -14.91 -17.26 -7.49
N GLN A 164 -13.65 -17.28 -7.06
CA GLN A 164 -13.14 -18.11 -5.96
C GLN A 164 -13.22 -17.41 -4.59
N ASN A 165 -14.00 -16.32 -4.48
CA ASN A 165 -14.05 -15.48 -3.27
C ASN A 165 -12.66 -15.06 -2.82
N TYR A 166 -11.81 -14.58 -3.73
CA TYR A 166 -10.41 -14.20 -3.52
C TYR A 166 -9.64 -15.21 -2.66
N ASN A 167 -9.83 -16.50 -2.91
CA ASN A 167 -9.03 -17.56 -2.31
C ASN A 167 -7.86 -17.87 -3.24
N ALA A 168 -6.63 -17.57 -2.80
CA ALA A 168 -5.41 -17.81 -3.56
C ALA A 168 -4.64 -19.06 -3.10
N GLN A 169 -5.24 -19.93 -2.28
CA GLN A 169 -4.56 -21.09 -1.69
C GLN A 169 -4.03 -22.06 -2.74
N GLU A 170 -4.78 -22.31 -3.81
CA GLU A 170 -4.31 -23.16 -4.92
C GLU A 170 -3.05 -22.56 -5.59
N CYS A 171 -2.99 -21.23 -5.71
CA CYS A 171 -1.89 -20.50 -6.33
C CYS A 171 -0.59 -20.60 -5.54
N GLN A 172 -0.67 -20.74 -4.21
CA GLN A 172 0.51 -20.80 -3.32
C GLN A 172 1.44 -21.98 -3.66
N THR A 173 0.90 -23.04 -4.25
CA THR A 173 1.67 -24.22 -4.71
C THR A 173 2.84 -23.84 -5.62
N CYS A 174 2.64 -22.85 -6.49
CA CYS A 174 3.66 -22.39 -7.45
C CYS A 174 4.18 -20.99 -7.12
N HIS A 175 3.32 -20.10 -6.59
CA HIS A 175 3.66 -18.71 -6.32
C HIS A 175 4.21 -18.46 -4.91
N GLY A 176 4.35 -19.51 -4.10
CA GLY A 176 4.84 -19.46 -2.73
C GLY A 176 3.70 -19.23 -1.73
N THR A 177 3.89 -19.65 -0.49
CA THR A 177 2.90 -19.50 0.59
C THR A 177 2.53 -18.04 0.84
N ASP A 178 3.47 -17.12 0.63
CA ASP A 178 3.28 -15.68 0.78
C ASP A 178 2.96 -14.95 -0.55
N LEU A 179 2.81 -15.71 -1.65
CA LEU A 179 2.61 -15.21 -3.01
C LEU A 179 3.69 -14.21 -3.48
N SER A 180 4.91 -14.31 -2.94
CA SER A 180 6.06 -13.48 -3.31
C SER A 180 6.88 -14.05 -4.47
N GLY A 181 6.37 -15.06 -5.17
CA GLY A 181 6.97 -15.59 -6.40
C GLY A 181 7.26 -17.08 -6.35
N GLY A 182 7.51 -17.68 -5.18
CA GLY A 182 7.69 -19.12 -5.03
C GLY A 182 8.64 -19.73 -6.08
N THR A 183 8.23 -20.87 -6.65
CA THR A 183 8.95 -21.52 -7.74
C THR A 183 8.65 -20.92 -9.11
N SER A 184 7.56 -20.16 -9.26
CA SER A 184 7.19 -19.51 -10.52
C SER A 184 7.98 -18.23 -10.82
N GLY A 185 8.54 -17.58 -9.80
CA GLY A 185 9.20 -16.28 -9.86
C GLY A 185 8.26 -15.09 -10.04
N VAL A 186 6.94 -15.28 -10.05
CA VAL A 186 5.94 -14.23 -10.30
C VAL A 186 5.20 -13.87 -9.01
N SER A 187 5.45 -12.66 -8.48
CA SER A 187 4.82 -12.17 -7.24
C SER A 187 3.53 -11.38 -7.50
N CYS A 188 2.49 -11.65 -6.71
CA CYS A 188 1.26 -10.85 -6.67
C CYS A 188 1.54 -9.41 -6.21
N LYS A 189 2.47 -9.26 -5.26
CA LYS A 189 2.83 -7.98 -4.61
C LYS A 189 3.48 -6.97 -5.55
N LYS A 190 3.90 -7.40 -6.74
CA LYS A 190 4.42 -6.50 -7.77
C LYS A 190 3.35 -5.53 -8.29
N CYS A 191 2.09 -5.97 -8.32
CA CYS A 191 0.97 -5.16 -8.79
C CYS A 191 -0.08 -4.91 -7.69
N HIS A 192 -0.21 -5.81 -6.72
CA HIS A 192 -1.18 -5.72 -5.63
C HIS A 192 -0.46 -5.48 -4.30
N ALA A 193 -0.32 -4.22 -3.91
CA ALA A 193 0.41 -3.86 -2.68
C ALA A 193 -0.26 -4.43 -1.41
N SER A 194 -1.59 -4.45 -1.35
CA SER A 194 -2.37 -4.87 -0.18
C SER A 194 -2.84 -6.33 -0.22
N TYR A 195 -2.77 -7.02 -1.37
CA TYR A 195 -3.35 -8.36 -1.53
C TYR A 195 -2.30 -9.45 -1.86
N PRO A 196 -2.34 -10.60 -1.16
CA PRO A 196 -3.20 -10.92 -0.01
C PRO A 196 -2.80 -10.12 1.23
N HIS A 197 -3.77 -9.82 2.09
CA HIS A 197 -3.47 -9.16 3.37
C HIS A 197 -2.51 -10.02 4.20
N PRO A 198 -1.55 -9.41 4.91
CA PRO A 198 -0.71 -10.14 5.86
C PRO A 198 -1.54 -10.71 7.01
N GLU A 199 -0.99 -11.70 7.71
CA GLU A 199 -1.63 -12.22 8.93
C GLU A 199 -1.87 -11.10 9.94
N ASN A 200 -3.03 -11.14 10.60
CA ASN A 200 -3.45 -10.14 11.59
C ASN A 200 -3.51 -8.70 11.05
N PHE A 201 -3.80 -8.47 9.77
CA PHE A 201 -3.90 -7.12 9.17
C PHE A 201 -4.85 -6.16 9.91
N VAL A 202 -5.81 -6.66 10.70
CA VAL A 202 -6.70 -5.80 11.49
C VAL A 202 -5.97 -5.10 12.66
N ALA A 203 -5.06 -5.79 13.36
CA ALA A 203 -4.47 -5.29 14.62
C ALA A 203 -3.01 -5.71 14.87
N GLY A 204 -2.36 -6.33 13.91
CA GLY A 204 -0.98 -6.81 14.01
C GLY A 204 0.07 -5.74 13.77
N PRO A 205 1.36 -6.10 13.83
CA PRO A 205 2.47 -5.17 13.57
C PRO A 205 2.47 -4.58 12.15
N ALA A 206 1.90 -5.31 11.19
CA ALA A 206 1.64 -4.84 9.82
C ALA A 206 0.13 -4.60 9.62
N SER A 207 -0.49 -3.86 10.54
CA SER A 207 -1.93 -3.56 10.48
C SER A 207 -2.28 -2.66 9.29
N HIS A 208 -3.58 -2.57 9.00
CA HIS A 208 -4.13 -1.67 7.99
C HIS A 208 -3.74 -0.20 8.23
N PHE A 209 -3.61 0.26 9.47
CA PHE A 209 -3.12 1.60 9.77
C PHE A 209 -1.66 1.79 9.32
N VAL A 210 -0.78 0.84 9.66
CA VAL A 210 0.64 0.89 9.24
C VAL A 210 0.73 0.84 7.71
N PHE A 211 -0.05 -0.03 7.07
CA PHE A 211 -0.11 -0.12 5.62
C PHE A 211 -0.57 1.20 4.98
N LEU A 212 -1.64 1.82 5.51
CA LEU A 212 -2.14 3.09 5.00
C LEU A 212 -1.08 4.19 5.13
N ARG A 213 -0.44 4.33 6.29
CA ARG A 213 0.65 5.30 6.49
C ARG A 213 1.78 5.11 5.48
N ASP A 214 2.20 3.87 5.24
CA ASP A 214 3.29 3.54 4.32
C ASP A 214 2.89 3.70 2.83
N ASN A 215 1.59 3.83 2.54
CA ASN A 215 1.03 3.96 1.19
C ASN A 215 0.20 5.26 1.05
N SER A 216 0.66 6.35 1.68
CA SER A 216 0.09 7.70 1.55
C SER A 216 -1.41 7.75 1.84
N TYR A 217 -1.86 6.96 2.81
CA TYR A 217 -3.25 6.83 3.24
C TYR A 217 -4.24 6.52 2.09
N ASP A 218 -3.82 5.82 1.03
CA ASP A 218 -4.69 5.51 -0.10
C ASP A 218 -5.81 4.50 0.25
N LEU A 219 -6.96 5.04 0.64
CA LEU A 219 -8.20 4.30 0.88
C LEU A 219 -8.97 3.93 -0.40
N ASN A 220 -8.65 4.50 -1.56
CA ASN A 220 -9.33 4.14 -2.82
C ASN A 220 -8.93 2.74 -3.29
N SER A 221 -7.67 2.34 -3.06
CA SER A 221 -7.19 0.99 -3.35
C SER A 221 -8.03 -0.11 -2.66
N CYS A 222 -8.60 0.19 -1.49
CA CYS A 222 -9.42 -0.74 -0.73
C CYS A 222 -10.83 -0.91 -1.33
N LYS A 223 -11.39 0.14 -1.96
CA LYS A 223 -12.78 0.16 -2.46
C LYS A 223 -13.05 -0.88 -3.56
N SER A 224 -12.02 -1.28 -4.31
CA SER A 224 -12.16 -2.31 -5.36
C SER A 224 -12.53 -3.68 -4.81
N CYS A 225 -12.17 -3.97 -3.55
CA CYS A 225 -12.45 -5.25 -2.91
C CYS A 225 -13.44 -5.14 -1.75
N HIS A 226 -13.45 -4.01 -1.04
CA HIS A 226 -14.29 -3.80 0.14
C HIS A 226 -15.60 -3.04 -0.15
N GLY A 227 -15.86 -2.69 -1.41
CA GLY A 227 -17.02 -1.90 -1.81
C GLY A 227 -16.77 -0.40 -1.67
N GLN A 228 -17.56 0.40 -2.40
CA GLN A 228 -17.42 1.86 -2.41
C GLN A 228 -17.69 2.50 -1.04
N ASP A 229 -18.50 1.85 -0.22
CA ASP A 229 -18.86 2.24 1.14
C ASP A 229 -18.16 1.38 2.21
N TYR A 230 -17.20 0.54 1.82
CA TYR A 230 -16.51 -0.40 2.71
C TYR A 230 -17.40 -1.46 3.38
N SER A 231 -18.62 -1.66 2.88
CA SER A 231 -19.60 -2.58 3.47
C SER A 231 -19.40 -4.04 3.10
N VAL A 232 -18.56 -4.36 2.11
CA VAL A 232 -18.40 -5.75 1.65
C VAL A 232 -17.85 -6.60 2.79
N VAL A 233 -18.67 -7.54 3.23
CA VAL A 233 -18.38 -8.48 4.30
C VAL A 233 -17.75 -9.72 3.70
N LYS A 234 -16.46 -9.94 3.95
CA LYS A 234 -15.83 -11.24 3.74
C LYS A 234 -15.37 -11.77 5.10
N GLU A 235 -15.71 -13.02 5.40
CA GLU A 235 -15.44 -13.65 6.72
C GLU A 235 -15.90 -12.80 7.92
N SER A 236 -17.03 -12.09 7.77
CA SER A 236 -17.64 -11.28 8.83
C SER A 236 -16.86 -10.02 9.25
N THR A 237 -15.86 -9.57 8.47
CA THR A 237 -15.11 -8.34 8.78
C THR A 237 -15.36 -7.27 7.72
N SER A 238 -16.30 -6.35 7.98
CA SER A 238 -16.43 -5.09 7.24
C SER A 238 -15.67 -4.01 8.01
N CYS A 239 -15.10 -3.03 7.30
CA CYS A 239 -14.51 -1.85 7.94
C CYS A 239 -15.54 -1.12 8.82
N LEU A 240 -16.81 -1.14 8.41
CA LEU A 240 -17.92 -0.51 9.14
C LEU A 240 -18.29 -1.22 10.44
N THR A 241 -17.78 -2.44 10.68
CA THR A 241 -17.95 -3.13 11.97
C THR A 241 -17.22 -2.41 13.09
N CYS A 242 -16.07 -1.81 12.81
CA CYS A 242 -15.27 -1.05 13.78
C CYS A 242 -15.36 0.46 13.53
N HIS A 243 -15.35 0.88 12.26
CA HIS A 243 -15.49 2.28 11.85
C HIS A 243 -16.95 2.60 11.55
N ALA A 244 -17.79 2.58 12.60
CA ALA A 244 -19.24 2.72 12.48
C ALA A 244 -19.75 4.17 12.42
N GLN A 245 -18.87 5.16 12.64
CA GLN A 245 -19.24 6.57 12.61
C GLN A 245 -19.52 7.04 11.18
N GLN A 246 -20.18 8.20 11.04
CA GLN A 246 -20.38 8.81 9.73
C GLN A 246 -19.04 9.03 9.02
N GLY A 247 -18.96 8.60 7.75
CA GLY A 247 -17.71 8.60 6.98
C GLY A 247 -16.90 7.30 7.09
N GLY A 248 -17.19 6.44 8.08
CA GLY A 248 -16.52 5.16 8.24
C GLY A 248 -15.00 5.30 8.34
N PRO A 249 -14.22 4.55 7.54
CA PRO A 249 -12.75 4.70 7.48
C PRO A 249 -12.26 6.10 7.04
N GLU A 250 -13.13 6.91 6.42
CA GLU A 250 -12.82 8.26 5.95
C GLU A 250 -13.24 9.36 6.96
N ALA A 251 -13.68 8.99 8.17
CA ALA A 251 -14.11 9.95 9.20
C ALA A 251 -12.95 10.87 9.63
N CYS A 252 -13.20 12.19 9.67
CA CYS A 252 -12.15 13.21 9.86
C CYS A 252 -11.43 13.13 11.22
N ASN A 253 -12.06 12.58 12.25
CA ASN A 253 -11.50 12.43 13.59
C ASN A 253 -10.71 11.14 13.79
N LEU A 254 -10.62 10.27 12.77
CA LEU A 254 -10.04 8.94 12.90
C LEU A 254 -8.51 8.96 12.76
N CYS A 255 -8.00 9.68 11.77
CA CYS A 255 -6.56 9.69 11.49
C CYS A 255 -5.81 10.69 12.38
N HIS A 256 -6.45 11.80 12.69
CA HIS A 256 -5.99 12.82 13.64
C HIS A 256 -7.21 13.31 14.43
N GLY A 257 -6.99 13.88 15.60
CA GLY A 257 -8.08 14.35 16.43
C GLY A 257 -8.44 13.38 17.56
N ASN A 258 -9.73 13.14 17.76
CA ASN A 258 -10.30 12.27 18.77
C ASN A 258 -11.23 11.24 18.12
N ALA A 259 -10.69 10.05 17.84
CA ALA A 259 -11.42 8.95 17.21
C ALA A 259 -12.58 8.41 18.07
N SER A 260 -12.60 8.69 19.38
CA SER A 260 -13.70 8.31 20.27
C SER A 260 -14.84 9.35 20.27
N GLY A 261 -14.58 10.56 19.78
CA GLY A 261 -15.58 11.61 19.62
C GLY A 261 -16.51 11.36 18.43
N ASP A 262 -17.60 12.12 18.34
CA ASP A 262 -18.51 12.11 17.19
C ASP A 262 -17.83 12.78 15.98
N ALA A 263 -17.65 12.03 14.88
CA ALA A 263 -17.06 12.50 13.62
C ALA A 263 -17.76 13.71 12.99
N THR A 264 -19.04 13.96 13.31
CA THR A 264 -19.80 15.11 12.78
C THR A 264 -19.46 16.43 13.48
N VAL A 265 -18.82 16.35 14.64
CA VAL A 265 -18.40 17.52 15.41
C VAL A 265 -16.95 17.83 15.07
N LEU A 266 -16.72 18.85 14.24
CA LEU A 266 -15.39 19.20 13.71
C LEU A 266 -14.30 19.41 14.77
N ILE A 267 -14.66 19.79 16.00
CA ILE A 267 -13.66 19.91 17.07
C ILE A 267 -13.01 18.57 17.42
N ASN A 268 -13.70 17.45 17.19
CA ASN A 268 -13.11 16.12 17.36
C ASN A 268 -12.14 15.78 16.22
N ALA A 269 -12.13 16.52 15.12
CA ALA A 269 -11.10 16.41 14.09
C ALA A 269 -9.94 17.39 14.33
N ALA A 270 -10.11 18.43 15.15
CA ALA A 270 -8.99 19.26 15.58
C ALA A 270 -8.08 18.43 16.51
N PRO A 271 -6.75 18.44 16.35
CA PRO A 271 -5.85 17.57 17.12
C PRO A 271 -5.81 17.91 18.63
N PRO A 272 -6.26 17.00 19.53
CA PRO A 272 -5.50 16.66 20.71
C PRO A 272 -4.47 15.57 20.41
N GLU A 273 -4.64 14.83 19.30
CA GLU A 273 -3.71 13.82 18.81
C GLU A 273 -3.35 14.06 17.34
N GLY A 274 -2.05 14.09 17.04
CA GLY A 274 -1.49 14.20 15.70
C GLY A 274 -1.51 12.89 14.92
N LEU A 275 -1.10 12.94 13.65
CA LEU A 275 -1.13 11.79 12.74
C LEU A 275 -0.17 10.66 13.15
N ASP A 276 0.92 11.00 13.85
CA ASP A 276 1.93 10.06 14.33
C ASP A 276 1.75 9.73 15.83
N GLY A 277 0.59 10.09 16.41
CA GLY A 277 0.24 9.84 17.81
C GLY A 277 0.79 10.88 18.79
N GLU A 278 1.23 12.05 18.28
CA GLU A 278 1.65 13.18 19.12
C GLU A 278 0.49 13.66 19.97
N THR A 279 0.73 13.95 21.24
CA THR A 279 -0.32 14.40 22.18
C THR A 279 0.08 15.64 22.98
N SER A 280 1.33 16.07 22.88
CA SER A 280 1.83 17.21 23.64
C SER A 280 1.58 18.54 22.91
N PRO A 281 1.11 19.59 23.59
CA PRO A 281 0.97 20.93 22.99
C PRO A 281 2.33 21.58 22.65
N THR A 282 3.45 20.93 22.96
CA THR A 282 4.79 21.34 22.53
C THR A 282 5.21 20.70 21.19
N GLU A 283 4.39 19.83 20.63
CA GLU A 283 4.61 19.20 19.33
C GLU A 283 3.82 19.97 18.25
N PRO A 284 4.41 20.30 17.09
CA PRO A 284 3.71 21.09 16.07
C PRO A 284 2.38 20.52 15.59
N ALA A 285 2.22 19.19 15.58
CA ALA A 285 0.99 18.52 15.17
C ALA A 285 -0.20 18.83 16.10
N VAL A 286 0.06 19.03 17.40
CA VAL A 286 -0.98 19.37 18.40
C VAL A 286 -0.97 20.88 18.68
N GLY A 287 0.19 21.41 19.09
CA GLY A 287 0.45 22.82 19.31
C GLY A 287 -0.61 23.53 20.14
N ALA A 288 -0.99 24.72 19.71
CA ALA A 288 -1.93 25.58 20.41
C ALA A 288 -3.41 25.36 20.01
N HIS A 289 -3.78 24.26 19.35
CA HIS A 289 -5.18 24.01 18.94
C HIS A 289 -6.18 24.13 20.09
N THR A 290 -5.97 23.38 21.18
CA THR A 290 -6.85 23.42 22.35
C THR A 290 -6.86 24.81 23.01
N ALA A 291 -5.72 25.50 23.01
CA ALA A 291 -5.62 26.85 23.56
C ALA A 291 -6.45 27.86 22.75
N HIS A 292 -6.41 27.79 21.41
CA HIS A 292 -7.25 28.61 20.54
C HIS A 292 -8.72 28.28 20.75
N PHE A 293 -9.10 27.00 20.77
CA PHE A 293 -10.50 26.62 21.01
C PHE A 293 -11.03 27.18 22.34
N ASN A 294 -10.28 27.01 23.43
CA ASN A 294 -10.64 27.59 24.72
C ASN A 294 -10.70 29.12 24.64
N PHE A 295 -9.73 29.76 23.99
CA PHE A 295 -9.73 31.21 23.81
C PHE A 295 -11.03 31.70 23.13
N PHE A 296 -11.44 31.07 22.04
CA PHE A 296 -12.68 31.44 21.34
C PHE A 296 -13.94 31.05 22.09
N ASP A 297 -13.92 30.04 22.97
CA ASP A 297 -15.04 29.78 23.87
C ASP A 297 -15.13 30.83 25.01
N PHE A 298 -13.99 31.31 25.51
CA PHE A 298 -13.93 32.22 26.66
C PHE A 298 -13.95 33.72 26.31
N LEU A 299 -13.42 34.12 25.17
CA LEU A 299 -13.12 35.54 24.86
C LEU A 299 -13.72 36.04 23.55
N SER A 300 -14.29 35.19 22.69
CA SER A 300 -14.97 35.60 21.46
C SER A 300 -16.14 34.64 21.17
N THR A 301 -16.79 34.76 20.02
CA THR A 301 -17.74 33.75 19.50
C THR A 301 -17.51 33.41 18.03
N GLU A 302 -16.48 33.98 17.42
CA GLU A 302 -16.21 33.88 15.99
C GLU A 302 -15.52 32.55 15.65
N GLN A 303 -15.90 31.94 14.52
CA GLN A 303 -15.53 30.55 14.16
C GLN A 303 -14.04 30.42 13.81
N VAL A 304 -13.41 29.37 14.33
CA VAL A 304 -11.94 29.28 14.50
C VAL A 304 -11.20 28.62 13.35
N CYS A 305 -11.76 27.54 12.81
CA CYS A 305 -10.96 26.61 12.00
C CYS A 305 -10.51 27.25 10.68
N GLN A 306 -11.45 27.92 10.00
CA GLN A 306 -11.21 28.60 8.72
C GLN A 306 -10.39 29.89 8.87
N GLU A 307 -10.19 30.39 10.09
CA GLU A 307 -9.31 31.53 10.34
C GLU A 307 -7.83 31.16 10.18
N CYS A 308 -7.50 29.88 10.35
CA CYS A 308 -6.11 29.44 10.37
C CYS A 308 -5.71 28.72 9.08
N HIS A 309 -6.56 27.79 8.62
CA HIS A 309 -6.27 26.95 7.46
C HIS A 309 -7.55 26.51 6.77
N VAL A 310 -7.40 26.03 5.53
CA VAL A 310 -8.51 25.39 4.82
C VAL A 310 -8.88 24.10 5.55
N VAL A 311 -10.12 23.98 5.99
CA VAL A 311 -10.67 22.73 6.54
C VAL A 311 -11.17 21.89 5.37
N PRO A 312 -10.61 20.68 5.14
CA PRO A 312 -11.08 19.80 4.07
C PRO A 312 -12.56 19.44 4.24
N ASN A 313 -13.34 19.53 3.16
CA ASN A 313 -14.75 19.13 3.17
C ASN A 313 -14.95 17.62 2.96
N ASN A 314 -13.90 16.88 2.60
CA ASN A 314 -13.88 15.42 2.48
C ASN A 314 -12.44 14.89 2.47
N PHE A 315 -12.30 13.58 2.63
CA PHE A 315 -11.02 12.88 2.70
C PHE A 315 -10.11 13.09 1.46
N PHE A 316 -10.68 13.15 0.26
CA PHE A 316 -9.94 13.28 -1.01
C PHE A 316 -9.74 14.74 -1.45
N ALA A 317 -9.91 15.71 -0.55
CA ALA A 317 -9.61 17.09 -0.89
C ALA A 317 -8.14 17.21 -1.33
N PRO A 318 -7.82 17.92 -2.43
CA PRO A 318 -6.48 17.93 -3.02
C PRO A 318 -5.34 18.32 -2.07
N THR A 319 -5.63 19.11 -1.03
CA THR A 319 -4.67 19.61 -0.03
C THR A 319 -4.80 18.91 1.32
N HIS A 320 -5.55 17.80 1.42
CA HIS A 320 -5.67 17.04 2.67
C HIS A 320 -4.57 15.98 2.79
N ILE A 321 -4.33 15.21 1.73
CA ILE A 321 -3.29 14.19 1.67
C ILE A 321 -2.42 14.47 0.44
N ASP A 322 -1.38 15.28 0.63
CA ASP A 322 -0.54 15.79 -0.45
C ASP A 322 0.95 15.37 -0.34
N GLY A 323 1.25 14.47 0.61
CA GLY A 323 2.51 13.74 0.70
C GLY A 323 3.57 14.33 1.64
N ASN A 324 3.29 15.43 2.34
CA ASN A 324 4.21 16.00 3.33
C ASN A 324 3.72 15.82 4.79
N ASN A 325 2.50 15.31 5.00
CA ASN A 325 1.82 15.11 6.28
C ASN A 325 1.79 16.38 7.17
N ARG A 326 1.68 17.56 6.56
CA ARG A 326 1.63 18.85 7.24
C ARG A 326 0.43 19.65 6.78
N VAL A 327 -0.08 20.49 7.67
CA VAL A 327 -1.04 21.52 7.30
C VAL A 327 -0.29 22.79 6.90
N GLU A 328 -0.70 23.41 5.81
CA GLU A 328 -0.25 24.74 5.39
C GLU A 328 -1.26 25.79 5.85
N PRO A 329 -1.08 26.42 7.03
CA PRO A 329 -1.99 27.45 7.48
C PRO A 329 -1.85 28.70 6.61
N ALA A 330 -2.87 28.94 5.78
CA ALA A 330 -2.97 30.13 4.95
C ALA A 330 -3.23 31.41 5.75
N LEU A 331 -3.81 31.26 6.96
CA LEU A 331 -4.17 32.37 7.88
C LEU A 331 -4.97 33.49 7.17
N ASP A 332 -5.84 33.10 6.25
CA ASP A 332 -6.53 33.97 5.29
C ASP A 332 -8.03 34.11 5.57
N GLY A 333 -8.49 33.62 6.71
CA GLY A 333 -9.89 33.73 7.10
C GLY A 333 -10.35 35.18 7.32
N PRO A 334 -11.67 35.41 7.39
CA PRO A 334 -12.26 36.75 7.40
C PRO A 334 -11.73 37.68 8.50
N LEU A 335 -11.50 37.15 9.71
CA LEU A 335 -10.92 37.93 10.80
C LEU A 335 -9.40 37.96 10.71
N ALA A 336 -8.72 36.82 10.51
CA ALA A 336 -7.27 36.76 10.41
C ALA A 336 -6.72 37.76 9.37
N ASN A 337 -7.44 37.91 8.25
CA ASN A 337 -7.12 38.82 7.16
C ASN A 337 -7.90 40.15 7.17
N PHE A 338 -8.49 40.52 8.31
CA PHE A 338 -9.33 41.71 8.42
C PHE A 338 -8.53 43.01 8.20
N VAL A 339 -8.87 43.70 7.11
CA VAL A 339 -8.22 44.95 6.70
C VAL A 339 -8.71 46.11 7.55
N THR A 340 -7.77 46.94 8.02
CA THR A 340 -8.04 48.05 8.94
C THR A 340 -7.32 49.33 8.48
N GLU A 341 -7.43 50.41 9.26
CA GLU A 341 -6.70 51.66 9.03
C GLU A 341 -7.01 52.34 7.67
N GLY A 342 -8.25 52.26 7.19
CA GLY A 342 -8.63 52.91 5.92
C GLY A 342 -8.20 52.10 4.71
N GLY A 343 -7.97 50.80 4.86
CA GLY A 343 -7.35 49.96 3.83
C GLY A 343 -5.82 50.01 3.82
N SER A 344 -5.19 50.85 4.66
CA SER A 344 -3.74 50.98 4.71
C SER A 344 -3.06 49.78 5.36
N ARG A 345 -3.78 49.08 6.25
CA ARG A 345 -3.25 47.92 6.96
C ARG A 345 -3.95 46.67 6.52
N VAL A 346 -3.28 45.94 5.66
CA VAL A 346 -3.71 44.64 5.13
C VAL A 346 -2.90 43.56 5.83
N PRO A 347 -3.54 42.69 6.63
CA PRO A 347 -2.85 41.54 7.21
C PRO A 347 -2.24 40.65 6.13
N ASN A 348 -1.15 39.98 6.48
CA ASN A 348 -0.50 38.97 5.64
C ASN A 348 -0.04 37.86 6.56
N GLY A 349 -1.02 37.10 7.06
CA GLY A 349 -0.82 36.03 8.02
C GLY A 349 0.30 35.09 7.55
N SER A 350 1.21 34.76 8.46
CA SER A 350 2.28 33.80 8.16
C SER A 350 2.55 32.89 9.34
N TYR A 351 2.90 31.64 9.03
CA TYR A 351 3.41 30.66 9.97
C TYR A 351 4.82 30.24 9.54
N ASP A 352 5.81 30.47 10.41
CA ASP A 352 7.18 29.98 10.19
C ASP A 352 7.34 28.62 10.88
N ALA A 353 7.37 27.57 10.07
CA ALA A 353 7.52 26.19 10.55
C ALA A 353 8.91 25.88 11.15
N ASN A 354 9.93 26.71 10.92
CA ASN A 354 11.27 26.48 11.47
C ASN A 354 11.35 26.85 12.95
N VAL A 355 10.60 27.89 13.34
CA VAL A 355 10.56 28.41 14.72
C VAL A 355 9.18 28.26 15.37
N ASN A 356 8.21 27.71 14.64
CA ASN A 356 6.83 27.51 15.05
C ASN A 356 6.18 28.81 15.56
N THR A 357 6.26 29.89 14.79
CA THR A 357 5.68 31.19 15.16
C THR A 357 4.68 31.68 14.13
N CYS A 358 3.57 32.26 14.60
CA CYS A 358 2.57 32.92 13.76
C CYS A 358 2.79 34.44 13.80
N ALA A 359 2.49 35.15 12.72
CA ALA A 359 2.60 36.61 12.68
C ALA A 359 1.59 37.27 11.73
N ASN A 360 1.45 38.59 11.84
CA ASN A 360 0.79 39.48 10.89
C ASN A 360 -0.73 39.26 10.69
N THR A 361 -1.43 38.64 11.64
CA THR A 361 -2.90 38.50 11.63
C THR A 361 -3.59 39.55 12.48
N TYR A 362 -4.84 39.88 12.16
CA TYR A 362 -5.68 40.78 12.97
C TYR A 362 -5.80 40.32 14.43
N CYS A 363 -6.07 39.02 14.64
CA CYS A 363 -6.27 38.42 15.96
C CYS A 363 -5.03 38.55 16.86
N HIS A 364 -3.83 38.58 16.27
CA HIS A 364 -2.58 38.81 16.99
C HIS A 364 -2.17 40.29 17.03
N GLY A 365 -3.07 41.22 16.69
CA GLY A 365 -2.86 42.64 16.90
C GLY A 365 -2.29 43.38 15.70
N ASN A 366 -2.29 42.80 14.49
CA ASN A 366 -1.94 43.52 13.27
C ASN A 366 -3.12 44.36 12.76
N TRP A 367 -3.51 45.37 13.54
CA TRP A 367 -4.61 46.27 13.19
C TRP A 367 -4.28 47.72 13.52
N GLY A 368 -5.00 48.65 12.87
CA GLY A 368 -4.90 50.09 13.10
C GLY A 368 -6.25 50.79 13.01
N LEU A 369 -6.43 51.87 13.77
CA LEU A 369 -7.59 52.75 13.71
C LEU A 369 -7.09 54.19 13.58
N ARG A 370 -7.42 54.88 12.48
CA ARG A 370 -7.02 56.28 12.32
C ARG A 370 -7.95 57.18 13.13
N ARG A 371 -7.39 58.24 13.70
CA ARG A 371 -8.13 59.29 14.39
C ARG A 371 -9.24 59.87 13.52
N SER A 372 -8.99 60.07 12.23
CA SER A 372 -9.96 60.59 11.26
C SER A 372 -11.15 59.67 11.00
N GLN A 373 -11.07 58.39 11.40
CA GLN A 373 -12.12 57.39 11.24
C GLN A 373 -13.01 57.27 12.49
N SER A 374 -12.67 57.96 13.56
CA SER A 374 -13.40 57.91 14.82
C SER A 374 -14.10 59.22 15.12
N SER A 375 -15.36 59.14 15.55
CA SER A 375 -16.08 60.27 16.16
C SER A 375 -15.59 60.60 17.57
N ASN A 376 -14.73 59.76 18.16
CA ASN A 376 -14.19 59.90 19.52
C ASN A 376 -12.71 60.29 19.49
N ASP A 377 -12.37 61.27 18.66
CA ASP A 377 -10.99 61.66 18.36
C ASP A 377 -10.20 62.17 19.59
N PHE A 378 -10.89 62.65 20.62
CA PHE A 378 -10.33 63.13 21.89
C PHE A 378 -9.55 62.06 22.66
N ILE A 379 -9.81 60.78 22.39
CA ILE A 379 -9.17 59.65 23.08
C ILE A 379 -7.83 59.26 22.43
N PHE A 380 -7.48 59.86 21.29
CA PHE A 380 -6.27 59.60 20.53
C PHE A 380 -5.09 60.48 20.99
N THR A 381 -3.97 59.84 21.28
CA THR A 381 -2.67 60.49 21.54
C THR A 381 -1.75 60.46 20.32
N ALA A 382 -2.13 59.76 19.26
CA ALA A 382 -1.43 59.65 17.98
C ALA A 382 -2.40 59.73 16.80
N GLU A 383 -1.90 59.83 15.57
CA GLU A 383 -2.74 59.81 14.36
C GLU A 383 -3.43 58.45 14.18
N VAL A 384 -2.77 57.35 14.58
CA VAL A 384 -3.26 55.98 14.45
C VAL A 384 -3.10 55.27 15.79
N MET A 385 -4.19 54.66 16.27
CA MET A 385 -4.12 53.65 17.33
C MET A 385 -3.77 52.30 16.72
N THR A 386 -2.87 51.56 17.36
CA THR A 386 -2.38 50.29 16.81
C THR A 386 -2.41 49.18 17.85
N GLY A 387 -2.61 47.96 17.36
CA GLY A 387 -2.32 46.76 18.11
C GLY A 387 -0.81 46.51 18.24
N ASN A 388 -0.43 45.49 18.99
CA ASN A 388 0.95 45.17 19.30
C ASN A 388 1.63 44.25 18.26
N ALA A 389 0.87 43.74 17.28
CA ALA A 389 1.36 42.79 16.27
C ALA A 389 2.21 41.65 16.88
N ALA A 390 1.65 40.97 17.88
CA ALA A 390 2.30 39.85 18.55
C ALA A 390 2.66 38.74 17.56
N ALA A 391 3.81 38.11 17.78
CA ALA A 391 4.29 36.96 17.02
C ALA A 391 4.36 35.72 17.93
N PRO A 392 3.21 35.12 18.30
CA PRO A 392 3.20 34.03 19.27
C PRO A 392 3.79 32.74 18.72
N SER A 393 4.34 31.94 19.64
CA SER A 393 4.77 30.58 19.36
C SER A 393 3.59 29.61 19.41
N TRP A 394 3.48 28.77 18.39
CA TRP A 394 2.49 27.71 18.23
C TRP A 394 2.70 26.54 19.20
N VAL A 395 3.94 26.29 19.61
CA VAL A 395 4.33 25.14 20.46
C VAL A 395 4.75 25.56 21.87
N THR A 396 4.61 26.84 22.22
CA THR A 396 4.89 27.34 23.57
C THR A 396 3.57 27.73 24.26
N PRO A 397 3.04 26.90 25.16
CA PRO A 397 1.84 27.24 25.92
C PRO A 397 1.98 28.59 26.64
N GLY A 398 0.95 29.43 26.51
CA GLY A 398 0.96 30.76 27.14
C GLY A 398 1.79 31.83 26.42
N SER A 399 2.15 31.62 25.15
CA SER A 399 2.86 32.62 24.33
C SER A 399 2.06 33.93 24.10
N VAL A 400 0.74 33.91 24.36
CA VAL A 400 -0.16 35.07 24.34
C VAL A 400 -0.82 35.23 25.71
N ALA A 401 -0.81 36.45 26.24
CA ALA A 401 -1.53 36.85 27.45
C ALA A 401 -2.44 38.05 27.18
N CYS A 402 -3.35 38.38 28.10
CA CYS A 402 -4.17 39.59 28.00
C CYS A 402 -3.30 40.83 27.79
N GLY A 403 -3.66 41.66 26.81
CA GLY A 403 -2.89 42.83 26.40
C GLY A 403 -1.82 42.54 25.34
N ALA A 404 -1.53 41.28 24.99
CA ALA A 404 -0.59 40.96 23.92
C ALA A 404 -1.10 41.41 22.53
N CYS A 405 -2.41 41.49 22.28
CA CYS A 405 -2.95 41.92 20.99
C CYS A 405 -2.96 43.44 20.83
N HIS A 406 -3.26 44.19 21.89
CA HIS A 406 -3.50 45.63 21.77
C HIS A 406 -3.09 46.45 22.99
N GLY A 407 -2.27 45.95 23.91
CA GLY A 407 -1.96 46.65 25.16
C GLY A 407 -3.20 46.88 26.03
N LEU A 408 -3.03 47.44 27.21
CA LEU A 408 -4.14 47.80 28.10
C LEU A 408 -3.84 49.18 28.69
N PRO A 409 -4.10 50.29 27.96
CA PRO A 409 -4.83 50.41 26.68
C PRO A 409 -3.94 50.32 25.42
N PRO A 410 -4.52 50.40 24.20
CA PRO A 410 -3.76 50.46 22.94
C PRO A 410 -2.76 51.59 22.81
N THR A 411 -1.71 51.30 22.04
CA THR A 411 -0.74 52.30 21.60
C THR A 411 -1.47 53.37 20.80
N GLY A 412 -1.30 54.64 21.19
CA GLY A 412 -2.03 55.77 20.60
C GLY A 412 -3.35 56.12 21.29
N HIS A 413 -3.72 55.41 22.35
CA HIS A 413 -4.86 55.74 23.23
C HIS A 413 -4.38 56.52 24.47
N VAL A 414 -5.22 57.41 25.02
CA VAL A 414 -4.94 58.06 26.31
C VAL A 414 -4.84 57.02 27.44
N GLN A 415 -3.97 57.26 28.41
CA GLN A 415 -3.73 56.29 29.47
C GLN A 415 -4.78 56.36 30.58
N HIS A 416 -5.30 55.20 30.98
CA HIS A 416 -6.27 55.04 32.07
C HIS A 416 -6.00 53.76 32.86
N SER A 417 -6.46 53.69 34.11
CA SER A 417 -6.48 52.44 34.86
C SER A 417 -7.49 51.46 34.26
N LEU A 418 -7.21 50.16 34.37
CA LEU A 418 -8.07 49.09 33.84
C LEU A 418 -9.53 49.20 34.30
N SER A 419 -9.76 49.59 35.56
CA SER A 419 -11.11 49.78 36.11
C SER A 419 -11.91 50.91 35.45
N SER A 420 -11.24 51.83 34.77
CA SER A 420 -11.87 52.94 34.06
C SER A 420 -12.28 52.56 32.63
N CYS A 421 -11.79 51.44 32.08
CA CYS A 421 -12.11 51.01 30.71
C CYS A 421 -13.62 50.85 30.51
N THR A 422 -14.33 50.32 31.52
CA THR A 422 -15.79 50.11 31.48
C THR A 422 -16.60 51.40 31.30
N ILE A 423 -16.03 52.58 31.63
CA ILE A 423 -16.71 53.87 31.45
C ILE A 423 -17.00 54.12 29.96
N CYS A 424 -16.03 53.82 29.10
CA CYS A 424 -16.15 53.99 27.65
C CYS A 424 -16.51 52.66 26.98
N HIS A 425 -15.84 51.55 27.30
CA HIS A 425 -16.08 50.23 26.70
C HIS A 425 -17.23 49.47 27.37
N GLN A 426 -18.33 50.18 27.59
CA GLN A 426 -19.53 49.63 28.23
C GLN A 426 -20.08 48.44 27.46
N GLY A 427 -20.42 47.39 28.19
CA GLY A 427 -20.98 46.17 27.62
C GLY A 427 -19.96 45.24 26.96
N VAL A 428 -18.67 45.58 26.92
CA VAL A 428 -17.59 44.65 26.50
C VAL A 428 -16.74 44.22 27.68
N ILE A 429 -16.39 45.15 28.57
CA ILE A 429 -15.51 44.89 29.71
C ILE A 429 -16.12 45.43 31.01
N ASP A 430 -15.94 44.70 32.11
CA ASP A 430 -16.33 45.16 33.45
C ASP A 430 -15.20 45.95 34.15
N ALA A 431 -15.50 46.45 35.37
CA ALA A 431 -14.55 47.20 36.19
C ALA A 431 -13.35 46.36 36.68
N PHE A 432 -13.36 45.04 36.51
CA PHE A 432 -12.26 44.13 36.83
C PHE A 432 -11.42 43.76 35.60
N GLY A 433 -11.75 44.28 34.42
CA GLY A 433 -11.06 43.97 33.18
C GLY A 433 -11.50 42.65 32.54
N ARG A 434 -12.66 42.09 32.92
CA ARG A 434 -13.18 40.83 32.36
C ARG A 434 -14.11 41.13 31.19
N ILE A 435 -14.01 40.32 30.14
CA ILE A 435 -14.91 40.41 28.99
C ILE A 435 -16.31 39.95 29.42
N THR A 436 -17.30 40.83 29.29
CA THR A 436 -18.71 40.57 29.66
C THR A 436 -19.57 40.14 28.50
N ASP A 437 -19.19 40.52 27.27
CA ASP A 437 -19.88 40.15 26.03
C ASP A 437 -18.85 39.72 25.00
N LYS A 438 -18.74 38.40 24.80
CA LYS A 438 -17.76 37.79 23.92
C LYS A 438 -18.05 38.09 22.44
N THR A 439 -19.30 38.35 22.08
CA THR A 439 -19.68 38.69 20.69
C THR A 439 -19.10 40.02 20.21
N LYS A 440 -18.57 40.82 21.14
CA LYS A 440 -18.02 42.16 20.90
C LYS A 440 -16.49 42.23 20.98
N HIS A 441 -15.83 41.13 21.32
CA HIS A 441 -14.39 41.08 21.47
C HIS A 441 -13.78 40.26 20.32
N ILE A 442 -12.96 40.92 19.51
CA ILE A 442 -12.34 40.37 18.29
C ILE A 442 -13.39 40.11 17.19
N ASN A 443 -14.27 41.08 16.96
CA ASN A 443 -15.32 41.01 15.93
C ASN A 443 -15.14 42.04 14.79
N GLY A 444 -13.93 42.61 14.65
CA GLY A 444 -13.63 43.61 13.62
C GLY A 444 -14.19 45.02 13.92
N LYS A 445 -14.74 45.26 15.11
CA LYS A 445 -15.39 46.52 15.48
C LYS A 445 -14.83 47.13 16.77
N VAL A 446 -14.99 48.44 16.89
CA VAL A 446 -14.72 49.21 18.11
C VAL A 446 -16.02 49.40 18.88
N ASN A 447 -16.00 49.09 20.17
CA ASN A 447 -17.16 49.21 21.04
C ASN A 447 -16.93 50.29 22.09
N VAL A 448 -17.65 51.42 22.00
CA VAL A 448 -17.56 52.52 22.98
C VAL A 448 -18.93 53.18 23.19
N PHE A 449 -19.20 53.63 24.42
CA PHE A 449 -20.44 54.27 24.87
C PHE A 449 -21.70 53.47 24.52
N GLY A 450 -21.60 52.14 24.53
CA GLY A 450 -22.69 51.23 24.17
C GLY A 450 -22.96 51.12 22.66
N MET A 451 -22.11 51.71 21.81
CA MET A 451 -22.23 51.71 20.36
C MET A 451 -21.11 50.90 19.71
N GLU A 452 -21.42 50.29 18.56
CA GLU A 452 -20.44 49.60 17.71
C GLU A 452 -20.04 50.48 16.52
N TYR A 453 -18.74 50.58 16.27
CA TYR A 453 -18.17 51.30 15.14
C TYR A 453 -17.29 50.37 14.30
N PRO A 454 -17.31 50.50 12.97
CA PRO A 454 -16.39 49.77 12.13
C PRO A 454 -14.93 50.20 12.33
N MET A 455 -13.99 49.29 12.09
CA MET A 455 -12.56 49.56 12.07
C MET A 455 -11.98 49.85 10.66
N TYR A 456 -12.85 50.07 9.65
CA TYR A 456 -12.42 50.27 8.27
C TYR A 456 -12.08 51.71 7.91
#